data_AF-A0A369QLW6-F1
#
_entry.id   AF-A0A369QLW6-F1
#
_cell.length_a   1.000
_cell.length_b   1.000
_cell.length_c   1.000
_cell.angle_alpha   90.00
_cell.angle_beta   90.00
_cell.angle_gamma   90.00
#
_symmetry.space_group_name_H-M   'P 1'
#
loop_
_entity.id
_entity.type
_entity.pdbx_description
1 polymer ?
#
loop_
_entity_poly.entity_id
_entity_poly.type
_entity_poly.pdbx_seq_one_letter_code
_entity_poly.pdbx_strand_id
1 'polypeptide(L)'
;MLADFIVIYDRDLIRLKNEIQAFTPAANLWRITGQVTNTAGNLGLHLVGNLKTYIGKNLGNNAYVRDREAEFSLKNVPQEKLIQQIEETRQVVAAALQKLDNAQLANTYPKKLWAIL
;
A
#
# COMPACT_ATOMS: atom_id res chain seq x y z
N MET A 1 20.77 4.74 2.43
CA MET A 1 19.46 5.43 2.52
C MET A 1 18.42 4.84 1.58
N LEU A 2 18.54 5.00 0.25
CA LEU A 2 17.55 4.42 -0.69
C LEU A 2 17.46 2.89 -0.62
N ALA A 3 18.61 2.21 -0.54
CA ALA A 3 18.68 0.76 -0.37
C ALA A 3 17.96 0.29 0.91
N ASP A 4 18.06 1.07 1.99
CA ASP A 4 17.39 0.78 3.26
C ASP A 4 15.87 0.86 3.11
N PHE A 5 15.35 1.84 2.35
CA PHE A 5 13.93 1.93 2.04
C PHE A 5 13.43 0.73 1.25
N ILE A 6 14.18 0.28 0.24
CA ILE A 6 13.81 -0.92 -0.54
C ILE A 6 13.68 -2.13 0.40
N VAL A 7 14.66 -2.33 1.28
CA VAL A 7 14.67 -3.45 2.25
C VAL A 7 13.49 -3.34 3.22
N ILE A 8 13.22 -2.16 3.77
CA ILE A 8 12.13 -1.95 4.74
C ILE A 8 10.76 -2.17 4.09
N TYR A 9 10.51 -1.58 2.91
CA TYR A 9 9.24 -1.77 2.21
C TYR A 9 9.01 -3.22 1.79
N ASP A 10 10.03 -3.92 1.30
CA ASP A 10 9.92 -5.34 0.93
C ASP A 10 9.58 -6.21 2.15
N ARG A 11 10.35 -6.06 3.24
CA ARG A 11 10.14 -6.77 4.51
C ARG A 11 8.74 -6.52 5.06
N ASP A 12 8.30 -5.26 5.12
CA ASP A 12 7.04 -4.91 5.77
C ASP A 12 5.83 -5.25 4.91
N LEU A 13 5.95 -5.25 3.58
CA LEU A 13 4.89 -5.77 2.69
C LEU A 13 4.79 -7.30 2.74
N ILE A 14 5.90 -8.02 2.91
CA ILE A 14 5.88 -9.46 3.21
C ILE A 14 5.18 -9.72 4.55
N ARG A 15 5.49 -8.92 5.57
CA ARG A 15 4.84 -9.01 6.88
C ARG A 15 3.34 -8.74 6.78
N LEU A 16 2.92 -7.67 6.09
CA LEU A 16 1.51 -7.36 5.87
C LEU A 16 0.79 -8.52 5.18
N LYS A 17 1.38 -9.11 4.13
CA LYS A 17 0.80 -10.30 3.48
C LYS A 17 0.56 -11.42 4.49
N ASN A 18 1.57 -11.74 5.31
CA ASN A 18 1.47 -12.82 6.29
C ASN A 18 0.40 -12.52 7.35
N GLU A 19 0.30 -11.27 7.82
CA GLU A 19 -0.74 -10.82 8.74
C GLU A 19 -2.15 -10.96 8.13
N ILE A 20 -2.32 -10.58 6.85
CA ILE A 20 -3.59 -10.78 6.12
C ILE A 20 -3.90 -12.27 5.96
N GLN A 21 -2.92 -13.11 5.65
CA GLN A 21 -3.08 -14.55 5.48
C GLN A 21 -3.45 -15.27 6.80
N ALA A 22 -3.03 -14.73 7.95
CA ALA A 22 -3.29 -15.33 9.26
C ALA A 22 -4.76 -15.26 9.71
N PHE A 23 -5.61 -14.47 9.04
CA PHE A 23 -7.03 -14.41 9.36
C PHE A 23 -7.73 -15.74 9.03
N THR A 24 -8.14 -16.45 10.10
CA THR A 24 -8.88 -17.71 10.03
C THR A 24 -10.10 -17.63 10.98
N PRO A 25 -11.35 -17.80 10.49
CA PRO A 25 -11.74 -17.81 9.08
C PRO A 25 -11.45 -16.47 8.37
N ALA A 26 -11.24 -16.50 7.04
CA ALA A 26 -10.92 -15.32 6.23
C ALA A 26 -11.95 -14.19 6.37
N ALA A 27 -13.21 -14.50 6.70
CA ALA A 27 -14.26 -13.51 6.94
C ALA A 27 -13.93 -12.54 8.10
N ASN A 28 -13.06 -12.94 9.05
CA ASN A 28 -12.63 -12.08 10.14
C ASN A 28 -11.84 -10.85 9.65
N LEU A 29 -11.28 -10.89 8.45
CA LEU A 29 -10.62 -9.75 7.81
C LEU A 29 -11.54 -8.52 7.71
N TRP A 30 -12.86 -8.75 7.62
CA TRP A 30 -13.88 -7.73 7.37
C TRP A 30 -14.71 -7.39 8.61
N ARG A 31 -14.25 -7.76 9.80
CA ARG A 31 -14.96 -7.49 11.06
C ARG A 31 -14.37 -6.29 11.76
N ILE A 32 -15.25 -5.47 12.32
CA ILE A 32 -14.91 -4.46 13.33
C ILE A 32 -14.88 -5.15 14.69
N THR A 33 -13.86 -4.86 15.49
CA THR A 33 -13.72 -5.38 16.86
C THR A 33 -13.32 -4.25 17.81
N GLY A 34 -13.98 -4.18 18.97
CA GLY A 34 -13.73 -3.15 19.97
C GLY A 34 -13.92 -1.74 19.43
N GLN A 35 -12.89 -0.90 19.60
CA GLN A 35 -12.89 0.51 19.19
C GLN A 35 -12.37 0.74 17.75
N VAL A 36 -11.98 -0.32 17.04
CA VAL A 36 -11.42 -0.19 15.68
C VAL A 36 -12.55 0.07 14.69
N THR A 37 -12.57 1.25 14.06
CA THR A 37 -13.64 1.64 13.13
C THR A 37 -13.42 1.17 11.68
N ASN A 38 -12.21 0.73 11.34
CA ASN A 38 -11.85 0.21 10.02
C ASN A 38 -11.45 -1.26 10.11
N THR A 39 -11.94 -2.08 9.20
CA THR A 39 -11.56 -3.50 9.16
C THR A 39 -10.11 -3.65 8.68
N ALA A 40 -9.46 -4.76 9.02
CA ALA A 40 -8.13 -5.08 8.50
C ALA A 40 -8.11 -5.15 6.97
N GLY A 41 -9.21 -5.62 6.35
CA GLY A 41 -9.39 -5.60 4.90
C GLY A 41 -9.37 -4.19 4.32
N ASN A 42 -10.07 -3.24 4.94
CA ASN A 42 -10.06 -1.83 4.50
C ASN A 42 -8.67 -1.20 4.66
N LEU A 43 -7.99 -1.44 5.78
CA LEU A 43 -6.64 -0.92 5.99
C LEU A 43 -5.64 -1.53 4.99
N GLY A 44 -5.77 -2.81 4.66
CA GLY A 44 -4.98 -3.47 3.63
C GLY A 44 -5.19 -2.86 2.23
N LEU A 45 -6.44 -2.66 1.83
CA LEU A 45 -6.78 -1.97 0.58
C LEU A 45 -6.22 -0.54 0.56
N HIS A 46 -6.34 0.17 1.68
CA HIS A 46 -5.82 1.52 1.82
C HIS A 46 -4.30 1.58 1.63
N LEU A 47 -3.55 0.66 2.25
CA LEU A 47 -2.09 0.60 2.11
C LEU A 47 -1.67 0.30 0.66
N VAL A 48 -2.36 -0.63 -0.02
CA VAL A 48 -2.15 -0.90 -1.45
C VAL A 48 -2.35 0.36 -2.29
N GLY A 49 -3.50 1.02 -2.13
CA GLY A 49 -3.83 2.22 -2.91
C GLY A 49 -2.90 3.39 -2.60
N ASN A 50 -2.52 3.56 -1.33
CA ASN A 50 -1.57 4.58 -0.89
C ASN A 50 -0.20 4.38 -1.57
N LEU A 51 0.41 3.20 -1.44
CA LEU A 51 1.76 2.95 -1.94
C LEU A 51 1.85 2.93 -3.47
N LYS A 52 0.87 2.32 -4.15
CA LYS A 52 0.81 2.38 -5.62
C LYS A 52 0.63 3.81 -6.14
N THR A 53 -0.01 4.70 -5.37
CA THR A 53 -0.14 6.12 -5.74
C THR A 53 1.13 6.91 -5.45
N TYR A 54 1.58 6.93 -4.19
CA TYR A 54 2.59 7.87 -3.77
C TYR A 54 4.01 7.43 -4.13
N ILE A 55 4.26 6.13 -4.22
CA ILE A 55 5.57 5.62 -4.64
C ILE A 55 5.48 5.16 -6.09
N GLY A 56 4.58 4.23 -6.39
CA GLY A 56 4.45 3.64 -7.72
C GLY A 56 4.21 4.67 -8.82
N LYS A 57 3.10 5.40 -8.75
CA LYS A 57 2.71 6.37 -9.77
C LYS A 57 3.57 7.62 -9.75
N ASN A 58 3.67 8.27 -8.59
CA ASN A 58 4.25 9.60 -8.52
C ASN A 58 5.78 9.62 -8.61
N LEU A 59 6.47 8.56 -8.15
CA LEU A 59 7.93 8.46 -8.23
C LEU A 59 8.39 7.47 -9.33
N GLY A 60 7.64 6.39 -9.55
CA GLY A 60 7.99 5.34 -10.50
C GLY A 60 7.30 5.38 -11.87
N ASN A 61 6.43 6.36 -12.11
CA ASN A 61 5.59 6.50 -13.31
C ASN A 61 4.69 5.29 -13.61
N ASN A 62 4.24 4.56 -12.58
CA ASN A 62 3.24 3.49 -12.74
C ASN A 62 1.86 4.07 -13.13
N ALA A 63 1.12 3.37 -13.99
CA ALA A 63 -0.18 3.81 -14.50
C ALA A 63 -1.36 3.67 -13.51
N TYR A 64 -1.11 3.33 -12.24
CA TYR A 64 -2.13 3.13 -11.23
C TYR A 64 -3.09 4.34 -11.11
N VAL A 65 -4.39 4.03 -11.09
CA VAL A 65 -5.46 4.99 -10.82
C VAL A 65 -6.07 4.62 -9.49
N ARG A 66 -5.99 5.54 -8.53
CA ARG A 66 -6.44 5.31 -7.17
C ARG A 66 -7.95 5.50 -7.08
N ASP A 67 -8.63 4.50 -6.54
CA ASP A 67 -10.01 4.60 -6.09
C ASP A 67 -10.02 4.65 -4.56
N ARG A 68 -9.94 5.87 -4.02
CA ARG A 68 -9.85 6.08 -2.57
C ARG A 68 -11.15 5.73 -1.86
N GLU A 69 -12.30 5.92 -2.51
CA GLU A 69 -13.58 5.60 -1.91
C GLU A 69 -13.72 4.09 -1.74
N ALA A 70 -13.34 3.31 -2.76
CA ALA A 70 -13.33 1.86 -2.71
C ALA A 70 -12.45 1.27 -1.61
N GLU A 71 -11.33 1.91 -1.24
CA GLU A 71 -10.46 1.47 -0.14
C GLU A 71 -11.23 1.30 1.19
N PHE A 72 -12.26 2.13 1.41
CA PHE A 72 -13.06 2.14 2.64
C PHE A 72 -14.50 1.63 2.46
N SER A 73 -15.05 1.68 1.23
CA SER A 73 -16.42 1.21 0.96
C SER A 73 -16.50 -0.28 0.65
N LEU A 74 -15.45 -0.87 0.04
CA LEU A 74 -15.44 -2.30 -0.28
C LEU A 74 -15.42 -3.16 1.00
N LYS A 75 -16.14 -4.27 0.91
CA LYS A 75 -16.24 -5.31 1.94
C LYS A 75 -16.18 -6.67 1.28
N ASN A 76 -15.75 -7.69 2.03
CA ASN A 76 -15.73 -9.08 1.57
C ASN A 76 -14.91 -9.32 0.29
N VAL A 77 -13.88 -8.49 0.02
CA VAL A 77 -12.90 -8.82 -1.02
C VAL A 77 -12.21 -10.14 -0.63
N PRO A 78 -12.06 -11.11 -1.54
CA PRO A 78 -11.39 -12.36 -1.23
C PRO A 78 -9.99 -12.12 -0.64
N GLN A 79 -9.65 -12.83 0.44
CA GLN A 79 -8.35 -12.69 1.12
C GLN A 79 -7.18 -12.87 0.14
N GLU A 80 -7.28 -13.87 -0.74
CA GLU A 80 -6.32 -14.15 -1.81
C GLU A 80 -6.17 -12.96 -2.78
N LYS A 81 -7.26 -12.25 -3.08
CA LYS A 81 -7.21 -11.07 -3.94
C LYS A 81 -6.46 -9.92 -3.29
N LEU A 82 -6.67 -9.70 -1.99
CA LEU A 82 -5.92 -8.69 -1.24
C LEU A 82 -4.43 -9.07 -1.13
N ILE A 83 -4.12 -10.34 -0.89
CA ILE A 83 -2.74 -10.87 -0.92
C ILE A 83 -2.07 -10.62 -2.27
N GLN A 84 -2.76 -10.91 -3.38
CA GLN A 84 -2.26 -10.63 -4.73
C GLN A 84 -1.95 -9.14 -4.91
N GLN A 85 -2.86 -8.27 -4.48
CA GLN A 85 -2.66 -6.82 -4.56
C GLN A 85 -1.47 -6.32 -3.74
N ILE A 86 -1.20 -6.92 -2.56
CA ILE A 86 -0.04 -6.61 -1.73
C ILE A 86 1.26 -7.03 -2.43
N GLU A 87 1.30 -8.22 -3.03
CA GLU A 87 2.45 -8.72 -3.80
C GLU A 87 2.74 -7.83 -5.02
N GLU A 88 1.71 -7.45 -5.78
CA GLU A 88 1.84 -6.47 -6.88
C GLU A 88 2.37 -5.13 -6.38
N THR A 89 1.88 -4.66 -5.21
CA THR A 89 2.34 -3.41 -4.60
C THR A 89 3.82 -3.47 -4.24
N ARG A 90 4.29 -4.61 -3.73
CA ARG A 90 5.71 -4.83 -3.42
C ARG A 90 6.58 -4.67 -4.66
N GLN A 91 6.19 -5.28 -5.78
CA GLN A 91 6.91 -5.16 -7.05
C GLN A 91 6.91 -3.72 -7.58
N VAL A 92 5.75 -3.04 -7.52
CA VAL A 92 5.63 -1.64 -7.97
C VAL A 92 6.50 -0.69 -7.13
N VAL A 93 6.50 -0.85 -5.82
CA VAL A 93 7.31 -0.03 -4.90
C VAL A 93 8.80 -0.28 -5.14
N ALA A 94 9.24 -1.53 -5.24
CA ALA A 94 10.62 -1.87 -5.51
C ALA A 94 11.09 -1.28 -6.86
N ALA A 95 10.31 -1.45 -7.92
CA ALA A 95 10.64 -0.93 -9.26
C ALA A 95 10.67 0.61 -9.30
N ALA A 96 9.82 1.28 -8.52
CA ALA A 96 9.83 2.73 -8.40
C ALA A 96 11.08 3.23 -7.67
N LEU A 97 11.42 2.63 -6.53
CA LEU A 97 12.59 3.02 -5.74
C LEU A 97 13.91 2.72 -6.45
N GLN A 98 14.00 1.62 -7.20
CA GLN A 98 15.20 1.27 -7.99
C GLN A 98 15.52 2.26 -9.12
N LYS A 99 14.53 3.04 -9.58
CA LYS A 99 14.73 4.07 -10.61
C LYS A 99 15.23 5.39 -10.03
N LEU A 100 15.21 5.54 -8.70
CA LEU A 100 15.68 6.74 -8.04
C LEU A 100 17.18 6.65 -7.75
N ASP A 101 17.82 7.80 -7.68
CA ASP A 101 19.12 7.96 -7.02
C ASP A 101 18.94 8.61 -5.62
N ASN A 102 19.99 8.57 -4.79
CA ASN A 102 19.91 9.15 -3.45
C ASN A 102 19.76 10.69 -3.47
N ALA A 103 20.21 11.37 -4.53
CA ALA A 103 20.10 12.83 -4.60
C ALA A 103 18.63 13.25 -4.78
N GLN A 104 17.85 12.46 -5.52
CA GLN A 104 16.42 12.69 -5.71
C GLN A 104 15.60 12.60 -4.42
N LEU A 105 16.11 11.95 -3.36
CA LEU A 105 15.43 11.91 -2.05
C LEU A 105 15.35 13.30 -1.37
N ALA A 106 16.25 14.23 -1.73
CA ALA A 106 16.24 15.59 -1.21
C ALA A 106 15.32 16.54 -2.02
N ASN A 107 14.82 16.10 -3.17
CA ASN A 107 13.99 16.93 -4.02
C ASN A 107 12.59 17.10 -3.44
N THR A 108 11.93 18.20 -3.82
CA THR A 108 10.51 18.36 -3.55
C THR A 108 9.71 17.25 -4.22
N TYR A 109 8.78 16.67 -3.48
CA TYR A 109 7.90 15.64 -3.99
C TYR A 109 7.07 16.13 -5.19
N PRO A 110 6.92 15.35 -6.29
CA PRO A 110 6.46 15.85 -7.59
C PRO A 110 4.95 16.18 -7.67
N LYS A 111 4.18 15.91 -6.61
CA LYS A 111 2.75 16.26 -6.53
C LYS A 111 2.49 17.15 -5.33
N LYS A 112 1.65 18.16 -5.52
CA LYS A 112 1.10 18.94 -4.41
C LYS A 112 0.15 18.05 -3.60
N LEU A 113 0.54 17.74 -2.37
CA LEU A 113 -0.22 16.84 -1.48
C LEU A 113 -1.30 17.58 -0.67
N TRP A 114 -1.05 18.85 -0.35
CA TRP A 114 -1.93 19.72 0.40
C TRP A 114 -1.82 21.14 -0.14
N ALA A 115 -2.94 21.85 -0.19
CA ALA A 115 -2.93 23.30 -0.24
C ALA A 115 -3.01 23.78 1.21
N ILE A 116 -2.01 24.54 1.65
CA ILE A 116 -2.19 25.41 2.80
C ILE A 116 -3.22 26.46 2.33
N LEU A 117 -4.34 26.54 3.04
CA LEU A 117 -5.32 27.63 2.88
C LEU A 117 -4.67 28.95 3.31
#